data_AF-A0A3C0FLE0-F1
#
_entry.id   AF-A0A3C0FLE0-F1
#
_cell.length_a   1.000
_cell.length_b   1.000
_cell.length_c   1.000
_cell.angle_alpha   90.00
_cell.angle_beta   90.00
_cell.angle_gamma   90.00
#
_symmetry.space_group_name_H-M   'P 1'
#
loop_
_entity.id
_entity.type
_entity.pdbx_description
1 polymer ?
#
loop_
_entity_poly.entity_id
_entity_poly.type
_entity_poly.pdbx_seq_one_letter_code
_entity_poly.pdbx_strand_id
1 'polypeptide(L)' 'RISYSVTSKIDSRTILGEMGAEQLLGQGDMLYMGQGGRLQRVHGPFVSDEEVESIVKHLRDQGDPAYLETVTEEPEEDP' A
#
# COMPACT_ATOMS: atom_id res chain seq x y z
N ARG A 1 1.73 9.82 -2.23
CA ARG A 1 2.66 8.78 -2.72
C ARG A 1 3.42 8.23 -1.53
N ILE A 2 3.69 6.92 -1.52
CA ILE A 2 4.45 6.24 -0.46
C ILE A 2 5.55 5.43 -1.15
N SER A 3 6.76 5.47 -0.63
CA SER A 3 7.84 4.56 -1.01
C SER A 3 8.51 3.99 0.23
N TYR A 4 8.72 2.68 0.21
CA TYR A 4 9.66 1.99 1.09
C TYR A 4 11.07 2.05 0.49
N SER A 5 12.02 1.38 1.13
CA SER A 5 13.39 1.27 0.63
C SER A 5 13.42 0.69 -0.79
N VAL A 6 14.12 1.37 -1.68
CA VAL A 6 14.33 0.97 -3.09
C VAL A 6 15.81 0.90 -3.40
N THR A 7 16.17 0.22 -4.48
CA THR A 7 17.57 -0.04 -4.82
C THR A 7 18.24 1.13 -5.55
N SER A 8 17.48 2.01 -6.20
CA SER A 8 18.06 3.09 -7.00
C SER A 8 17.37 4.44 -6.83
N LYS A 9 18.16 5.50 -7.08
CA LYS A 9 17.66 6.89 -7.16
C LYS A 9 16.61 7.09 -8.26
N ILE A 10 16.69 6.28 -9.33
CA ILE A 10 15.75 6.33 -10.44
C ILE A 10 14.38 5.85 -9.97
N ASP A 11 14.34 4.74 -9.22
CA ASP A 11 13.09 4.19 -8.68
C ASP A 11 12.45 5.13 -7.65
N SER A 12 13.26 5.74 -6.78
CA SER A 12 12.77 6.76 -5.84
C SER A 12 12.08 7.90 -6.59
N ARG A 13 12.72 8.41 -7.66
CA ARG A 13 12.15 9.48 -8.47
C ARG A 13 10.89 9.04 -9.22
N THR A 14 10.82 7.82 -9.71
CA THR A 14 9.62 7.28 -10.36
C THR A 14 8.43 7.25 -9.41
N ILE A 15 8.63 6.82 -8.16
CA ILE A 15 7.56 6.66 -7.17
C ILE A 15 7.17 8.00 -6.54
N LEU A 16 8.14 8.80 -6.10
CA LEU A 16 7.92 10.01 -5.31
C LEU A 16 7.97 11.28 -6.15
N GLY A 17 8.71 11.28 -7.27
CA GLY A 17 9.07 12.48 -8.04
C GLY A 17 10.43 13.06 -7.64
N GLU A 18 10.99 12.63 -6.50
CA GLU A 18 12.28 13.08 -5.95
C GLU A 18 13.09 11.89 -5.41
N MET A 19 14.39 12.12 -5.16
CA MET A 19 15.30 11.10 -4.61
C MET A 19 15.20 11.03 -3.08
N GLY A 20 15.58 9.91 -2.47
CA GLY A 20 15.66 9.75 -1.02
C GLY A 20 15.20 8.38 -0.52
N ALA A 21 14.34 7.68 -1.26
CA ALA A 21 13.86 6.36 -0.85
C ALA A 21 14.96 5.29 -0.88
N GLU A 22 16.02 5.49 -1.66
CA GLU A 22 17.18 4.59 -1.71
C GLU A 22 18.05 4.61 -0.44
N GLN A 23 17.79 5.56 0.46
CA GLN A 23 18.53 5.74 1.72
C GLN A 23 17.74 5.23 2.93
N LEU A 24 16.55 4.66 2.70
CA LEU A 24 15.72 4.09 3.75
C LEU A 24 16.30 2.77 4.26
N LEU A 25 16.14 2.54 5.56
CA LEU A 25 16.76 1.44 6.29
C LEU A 25 16.08 0.08 6.08
N GLY A 26 14.92 0.05 5.42
CA GLY A 26 14.08 -1.14 5.30
C GLY A 26 13.20 -1.32 6.54
N GLN A 27 12.65 -2.53 6.72
CA GLN A 27 11.86 -2.93 7.89
C GLN A 27 10.76 -1.92 8.30
N GLY A 28 10.04 -1.37 7.33
CA GLY A 28 8.96 -0.41 7.56
C GLY A 28 9.36 1.07 7.50
N ASP A 29 10.65 1.41 7.39
CA ASP A 29 11.09 2.79 7.13
C ASP A 29 10.62 3.25 5.74
N MET A 30 9.92 4.39 5.69
CA MET A 30 9.25 4.87 4.49
C MET A 30 9.28 6.39 4.33
N LEU A 31 9.10 6.84 3.08
CA LEU A 31 8.82 8.22 2.73
C LEU A 31 7.36 8.36 2.30
N TYR A 32 6.66 9.30 2.93
CA TYR A 32 5.31 9.71 2.60
C TYR A 32 5.30 11.10 1.97
N MET A 33 4.55 11.25 0.88
CA MET A 33 4.26 12.52 0.24
C MET A 33 2.75 12.71 0.15
N GLY A 34 2.22 13.56 1.03
CA GLY A 34 0.80 13.94 1.06
C GLY A 34 0.45 15.04 0.04
N GLN A 35 -0.79 15.52 0.10
CA GLN A 35 -1.19 16.73 -0.61
C GLN A 35 -0.40 17.92 -0.04
N GLY A 36 0.51 18.47 -0.83
CA GLY A 36 1.46 19.50 -0.39
C GLY A 36 2.90 19.23 -0.82
N GLY A 37 3.20 18.04 -1.35
CA GLY A 37 4.47 17.72 -2.02
C GLY A 37 5.68 17.58 -1.11
N ARG A 38 5.57 17.92 0.18
CA ARG A 38 6.63 17.73 1.16
C ARG A 38 6.80 16.26 1.51
N LEU A 39 8.04 15.77 1.39
CA LEU A 39 8.43 14.44 1.84
C LEU A 39 8.55 14.41 3.37
N GLN A 40 7.95 13.38 3.97
CA GLN A 40 8.05 13.09 5.39
C GLN A 40 8.57 11.66 5.56
N ARG A 41 9.61 11.51 6.38
CA ARG A 41 10.10 10.18 6.77
C ARG A 41 9.28 9.66 7.94
N VAL A 42 8.81 8.42 7.82
CA VAL A 42 7.92 7.77 8.77
C VAL A 42 8.38 6.33 8.98
N HIS A 43 8.24 5.83 10.20
CA HIS A 43 8.41 4.41 10.50
C HIS A 43 7.03 3.75 10.48
N GLY A 44 6.81 2.86 9.51
CA GLY A 44 5.59 2.10 9.37
C GLY A 44 5.38 1.16 10.55
N PRO A 45 4.15 1.00 11.05
CA PRO A 45 3.84 0.01 12.07
C PRO A 45 4.07 -1.39 11.50
N PHE A 46 4.66 -2.27 12.32
CA PHE A 46 4.71 -3.68 12.02
C PHE A 46 3.40 -4.34 12.47
N VAL A 47 2.84 -5.18 11.61
CA VAL A 47 1.73 -6.08 11.93
C VAL A 47 2.14 -7.47 11.47
N SER A 48 1.99 -8.47 12.35
CA SER A 48 2.35 -9.85 12.03
C SER A 48 1.22 -10.54 11.26
N ASP A 49 1.57 -11.63 10.57
CA ASP A 49 0.57 -12.43 9.85
C ASP A 49 -0.49 -12.99 10.82
N GLU A 50 -0.10 -13.36 12.04
CA GLU A 50 -1.04 -13.84 13.07
C GLU A 50 -2.03 -12.77 13.53
N GLU A 51 -1.59 -11.51 13.62
CA GLU A 51 -2.49 -10.38 13.93
C GLU A 51 -3.52 -10.18 12.81
N VAL A 52 -3.08 -10.27 11.54
CA VAL A 52 -3.96 -10.18 10.38
C VAL A 52 -4.99 -11.31 10.40
N GLU A 53 -4.57 -12.55 10.61
CA GLU A 53 -5.46 -13.71 10.68
C GLU A 53 -6.50 -13.59 11.79
N SER A 54 -6.09 -13.13 12.98
CA SER A 54 -6.97 -12.92 14.12
C SER A 54 -8.08 -11.92 13.80
N ILE A 55 -7.74 -10.79 13.18
CA ILE A 55 -8.70 -9.75 12.78
C ILE A 55 -9.62 -10.27 11.67
N VAL A 56 -9.08 -10.96 10.66
CA VAL A 56 -9.88 -11.53 9.57
C VAL A 56 -10.90 -12.54 10.11
N LYS A 57 -10.51 -13.41 11.04
CA LYS A 57 -11.42 -14.36 11.68
C LYS A 57 -12.53 -13.63 12.43
N HIS A 58 -12.18 -12.62 13.24
CA HIS A 58 -13.15 -11.84 13.98
C HIS A 58 -14.18 -11.14 13.07
N LEU A 59 -13.77 -10.67 11.89
CA LEU A 59 -14.68 -10.06 10.91
C LEU A 59 -15.58 -11.11 10.24
N ARG A 60 -15.05 -12.29 9.90
CA ARG A 60 -15.84 -13.39 9.31
C ARG A 60 -16.92 -13.91 10.26
N ASP A 61 -16.66 -13.91 11.56
CA ASP A 61 -17.65 -14.33 12.56
C ASP A 61 -18.84 -13.35 12.68
N GLN A 62 -18.72 -12.13 12.13
CA GLN A 62 -19.78 -11.11 12.16
C GLN A 62 -20.76 -11.19 10.98
N GLY A 63 -20.38 -11.86 9.88
CA GLY A 63 -21.26 -12.04 8.73
C GLY A 63 -20.55 -12.45 7.45
N ASP A 64 -21.36 -12.82 6.46
CA ASP A 64 -20.90 -13.22 5.14
C ASP A 64 -20.67 -12.01 4.21
N PRO A 65 -19.66 -12.09 3.31
CA PRO A 65 -19.40 -11.03 2.35
C PRO A 65 -20.52 -10.94 1.29
N ALA A 66 -20.99 -9.73 1.02
CA ALA A 66 -21.91 -9.44 -0.08
C ALA A 66 -21.12 -9.00 -1.32
N TYR A 67 -20.78 -9.95 -2.19
CA TYR A 67 -20.05 -9.67 -3.43
C TYR A 67 -20.99 -9.13 -4.53
N LEU A 68 -20.46 -8.20 -5.33
CA LEU A 68 -21.12 -7.70 -6.54
C LEU A 68 -20.48 -8.37 -7.77
N GLU A 69 -21.18 -9.31 -8.40
CA GLU A 69 -20.66 -10.10 -9.53
C GLU A 69 -20.27 -9.21 -10.73
N THR A 70 -20.97 -8.09 -10.90
CA THR A 70 -20.71 -7.07 -11.94
C THR A 70 -19.31 -6.45 -11.89
N VAL A 71 -18.56 -6.57 -10.78
CA VAL A 71 -17.18 -6.06 -10.68
C VAL A 71 -16.21 -6.92 -11.50
N THR A 72 -16.51 -8.20 -11.67
CA THR A 72 -15.67 -9.17 -12.39
C THR A 72 -16.20 -9.51 -13.79
N GLU A 73 -17.40 -9.07 -14.12
CA GLU A 73 -17.97 -9.25 -15.46
C GLU A 73 -17.29 -8.32 -16.47
N GLU A 74 -16.98 -8.84 -17.65
CA GLU A 74 -16.51 -8.01 -18.76
C GLU A 74 -17.68 -7.16 -19.29
N PRO A 75 -17.46 -5.86 -19.57
CA PRO A 75 -18.50 -5.04 -20.16
C PRO A 75 -18.93 -5.62 -21.52
N GLU A 76 -20.24 -5.73 -21.76
CA GLU A 76 -20.75 -6.16 -23.07
C GLU A 76 -20.21 -5.21 -24.16
N GLU A 77 -19.54 -5.76 -25.19
CA GLU A 77 -19.08 -4.98 -26.34
C GLU A 77 -20.31 -4.40 -27.07
N ASP A 78 -20.44 -3.07 -27.06
CA ASP A 78 -21.43 -2.37 -27.89
C ASP A 78 -21.20 -2.73 -29.38
N PRO A 79 -22.26 -3.11 -30.14
CA PRO A 79 -22.16 -3.59 -31.51
C PRO A 79 -21.77 -2.53 -32.56
#